data_AF-L9VES9-F1
#
_entry.id   AF-L9VES9-F1
#
_cell.length_a   1.000
_cell.length_b   1.000
_cell.length_c   1.000
_cell.angle_alpha   90.00
_cell.angle_beta   90.00
_cell.angle_gamma   90.00
#
_symmetry.space_group_name_H-M   'P 1'
#
loop_
_entity.id
_entity.type
_entity.pdbx_description
1 polymer ?
#
loop_
_entity_poly.entity_id
_entity_poly.type
_entity_poly.pdbx_seq_one_letter_code
_entity_poly.pdbx_strand_id
1 'polypeptide(L)'
;MIPMRNTTTSESDASGWNWLGVAPADTAGRVKLPRSLLEEGVFDQHEEAYWSHETTTGTLVVSSAPLELEGYETVAARKIGSEADGHRCTVPHQYTEGDSDLAHIAIQGAEPTFDGKERVHFVYHDAVIERETPWCFVLRQSEFENRLLAPGDWPETVFPESTRLL
;
A
#
# COMPACT_ATOMS: atom_id res chain seq x y z
N MET A 1 -40.28 3.63 5.79
CA MET A 1 -39.19 4.17 6.63
C MET A 1 -38.12 3.11 6.71
N ILE A 2 -36.99 3.31 6.05
CA ILE A 2 -35.80 2.46 6.13
C ILE A 2 -34.68 3.41 6.58
N PRO A 3 -34.14 3.32 7.79
CA PRO A 3 -32.93 4.05 8.12
C PRO A 3 -31.77 3.43 7.34
N MET A 4 -31.25 4.18 6.39
CA MET A 4 -30.03 3.84 5.65
C MET A 4 -28.82 4.03 6.57
N ARG A 5 -28.08 2.94 6.69
CA ARG A 5 -26.70 2.72 7.14
C ARG A 5 -25.92 3.98 7.53
N ASN A 6 -25.50 4.01 8.80
CA ASN A 6 -24.38 4.82 9.27
C ASN A 6 -23.16 4.54 8.40
N THR A 7 -22.75 5.51 7.60
CA THR A 7 -21.37 5.67 7.16
C THR A 7 -20.55 5.97 8.40
N THR A 8 -19.83 4.98 8.91
CA THR A 8 -18.63 5.23 9.71
C THR A 8 -17.63 5.93 8.80
N THR A 9 -17.70 7.26 8.78
CA THR A 9 -16.55 8.11 8.46
C THR A 9 -15.42 7.62 9.34
N SER A 10 -14.37 7.03 8.77
CA SER A 10 -13.12 6.85 9.51
C SER A 10 -12.73 8.24 9.99
N GLU A 11 -12.57 8.41 11.30
CA GLU A 11 -11.89 9.59 11.86
C GLU A 11 -10.55 9.68 11.13
N SER A 12 -10.43 10.59 10.17
CA SER A 12 -9.12 10.94 9.64
C SER A 12 -8.41 11.60 10.80
N ASP A 13 -7.34 10.97 11.27
CA ASP A 13 -6.42 11.66 12.17
C ASP A 13 -5.97 12.94 11.45
N ALA A 14 -5.77 14.03 12.19
CA ALA A 14 -5.34 15.31 11.62
C ALA A 14 -4.04 15.23 10.79
N SER A 15 -3.38 14.08 10.81
CA SER A 15 -2.24 13.69 9.99
C SER A 15 -2.58 13.26 8.56
N GLY A 16 -3.85 13.20 8.14
CA GLY A 16 -4.27 12.86 6.76
C GLY A 16 -4.07 11.40 6.36
N TRP A 17 -3.77 10.52 7.33
CA TRP A 17 -3.54 9.09 7.12
C TRP A 17 -4.84 8.30 7.32
N ASN A 18 -5.10 7.38 6.40
CA ASN A 18 -6.31 6.56 6.40
C ASN A 18 -5.95 5.09 6.23
N TRP A 19 -6.50 4.26 7.11
CA TRP A 19 -6.32 2.81 7.09
C TRP A 19 -7.45 2.12 6.32
N LEU A 20 -7.09 1.40 5.25
CA LEU A 20 -8.04 0.67 4.40
C LEU A 20 -8.28 -0.76 4.85
N GLY A 21 -7.41 -1.29 5.69
CA GLY A 21 -7.56 -2.60 6.31
C GLY A 21 -6.30 -3.44 6.30
N VAL A 22 -6.47 -4.69 6.71
CA VAL A 22 -5.40 -5.67 6.89
C VAL A 22 -5.76 -6.97 6.18
N ALA A 23 -4.79 -7.58 5.51
CA ALA A 23 -4.95 -8.87 4.87
C ALA A 23 -3.82 -9.83 5.28
N PRO A 24 -4.13 -11.09 5.61
CA PRO A 24 -3.09 -12.11 5.73
C PRO A 24 -2.50 -12.40 4.34
N ALA A 25 -1.18 -12.53 4.27
CA ALA A 25 -0.51 -13.09 3.10
C ALA A 25 -0.45 -14.61 3.25
N ASP A 26 -0.79 -15.35 2.19
CA ASP A 26 -0.57 -16.80 2.19
C ASP A 26 0.91 -17.14 1.92
N THR A 27 1.27 -18.42 2.02
CA THR A 27 2.65 -18.89 1.79
C THR A 27 3.16 -18.66 0.36
N ALA A 28 2.29 -18.26 -0.57
CA ALA A 28 2.65 -17.87 -1.93
C ALA A 28 2.71 -16.34 -2.11
N GLY A 29 2.63 -15.57 -1.01
CA GLY A 29 2.63 -14.11 -1.03
C GLY A 29 1.38 -13.49 -1.64
N ARG A 30 0.26 -14.23 -1.67
CA ARG A 30 -1.01 -13.70 -2.17
C ARG A 30 -1.78 -13.06 -1.03
N VAL A 31 -2.24 -11.84 -1.27
CA VAL A 31 -3.02 -11.04 -0.33
C VAL A 31 -4.38 -10.74 -0.93
N LYS A 32 -5.40 -10.69 -0.08
CA LYS A 32 -6.72 -10.21 -0.49
C LYS A 32 -6.68 -8.68 -0.51
N LEU A 33 -6.95 -8.05 -1.64
CA LEU A 33 -7.08 -6.58 -1.66
C LEU A 33 -8.32 -6.18 -0.85
N PRO A 34 -8.20 -5.26 0.14
CA PRO A 34 -9.34 -4.73 0.85
C PRO A 34 -10.38 -4.15 -0.11
N ARG A 35 -11.66 -4.43 0.13
CA ARG A 35 -12.76 -3.88 -0.68
C ARG A 35 -12.74 -2.35 -0.68
N SER A 36 -12.31 -1.74 0.42
CA SER A 36 -12.16 -0.30 0.55
C SER A 36 -11.19 0.30 -0.47
N LEU A 37 -10.18 -0.43 -0.96
CA LEU A 37 -9.34 0.05 -2.08
C LEU A 37 -10.13 0.29 -3.37
N LEU A 38 -11.16 -0.52 -3.61
CA LEU A 38 -12.05 -0.38 -4.76
C LEU A 38 -13.06 0.75 -4.51
N GLU A 39 -13.57 0.86 -3.28
CA GLU A 39 -14.58 1.85 -2.90
C GLU A 39 -14.01 3.28 -2.88
N GLU A 40 -12.75 3.45 -2.48
CA GLU A 40 -12.03 4.73 -2.48
C GLU A 40 -11.43 5.10 -3.85
N GLY A 41 -11.65 4.28 -4.89
CA GLY A 41 -11.19 4.58 -6.25
C GLY A 41 -9.69 4.41 -6.49
N VAL A 42 -8.95 3.76 -5.57
CA VAL A 42 -7.53 3.39 -5.81
C VAL A 42 -7.43 2.39 -6.95
N PHE A 43 -8.43 1.50 -7.07
CA PHE A 43 -8.57 0.56 -8.17
C PHE A 43 -9.98 0.67 -8.75
N ASP A 44 -10.13 1.16 -9.98
CA ASP A 44 -11.42 1.13 -10.68
C ASP A 44 -11.54 -0.12 -11.58
N GLN A 45 -12.24 -1.16 -11.11
CA GLN A 45 -12.48 -2.44 -11.83
C GLN A 45 -11.26 -3.05 -12.57
N HIS A 46 -10.05 -2.69 -12.20
CA HIS A 46 -8.87 -3.04 -12.99
C HIS A 46 -8.52 -4.52 -12.85
N GLU A 47 -8.06 -5.09 -13.96
CA GLU A 47 -7.60 -6.48 -14.01
C GLU A 47 -6.20 -6.64 -13.39
N GLU A 48 -5.47 -5.54 -13.15
CA GLU A 48 -4.08 -5.55 -12.72
C GLU A 48 -3.81 -4.54 -11.60
N ALA A 49 -2.90 -4.93 -10.72
CA ALA A 49 -2.29 -4.08 -9.71
C ALA A 49 -0.83 -3.82 -10.09
N TYR A 50 -0.48 -2.54 -10.16
CA TYR A 50 0.88 -2.08 -10.35
C TYR A 50 1.51 -1.89 -8.98
N TRP A 51 2.67 -2.50 -8.82
CA TRP A 51 3.43 -2.47 -7.59
C TRP A 51 4.69 -1.67 -7.83
N SER A 52 4.95 -0.73 -6.92
CA SER A 52 6.13 0.12 -6.97
C SER A 52 6.78 0.19 -5.60
N HIS A 53 8.04 0.60 -5.54
CA HIS A 53 8.69 0.94 -4.28
C HIS A 53 8.96 2.45 -4.22
N GLU A 54 8.72 3.04 -3.06
CA GLU A 54 9.24 4.38 -2.76
C GLU A 54 10.75 4.26 -2.52
N THR A 55 11.54 5.02 -3.27
CA THR A 55 13.00 4.79 -3.40
C THR A 55 13.80 5.18 -2.18
N THR A 56 13.26 6.05 -1.31
CA THR A 56 13.93 6.51 -0.08
C THR A 56 13.85 5.47 1.02
N THR A 57 12.65 4.93 1.25
CA THR A 57 12.33 4.03 2.36
C THR A 57 12.26 2.56 1.95
N GLY A 58 12.19 2.28 0.65
CA GLY A 58 11.92 0.96 0.10
C GLY A 58 10.47 0.50 0.27
N THR A 59 9.59 1.36 0.80
CA THR A 59 8.21 1.01 1.13
C THR A 59 7.45 0.60 -0.12
N LEU A 60 6.76 -0.52 -0.06
CA LEU A 60 5.97 -0.99 -1.18
C LEU A 60 4.66 -0.22 -1.28
N VAL A 61 4.30 0.14 -2.50
CA VAL A 61 3.02 0.77 -2.83
C VAL A 61 2.33 -0.01 -3.94
N VAL A 62 1.01 0.15 -3.99
CA VAL A 62 0.15 -0.47 -4.98
C VAL A 62 -0.79 0.58 -5.60
N SER A 63 -0.96 0.54 -6.91
CA SER A 63 -1.74 1.50 -7.70
C SER A 63 -2.43 0.82 -8.89
N SER A 64 -3.42 1.50 -9.47
CA SER A 64 -4.15 1.05 -10.67
C SER A 64 -3.35 1.13 -11.97
N ALA A 65 -2.29 1.94 -12.00
CA ALA A 65 -1.42 2.16 -13.15
C ALA A 65 0.05 2.33 -12.67
N PRO A 66 1.05 2.20 -13.55
CA PRO A 66 2.45 2.51 -13.20
C PRO A 66 2.58 3.90 -12.59
N LEU A 67 3.37 4.02 -11.52
CA LEU A 67 3.69 5.33 -10.94
C LEU A 67 4.86 5.94 -11.71
N GLU A 68 4.57 6.99 -12.48
CA GLU A 68 5.56 7.79 -13.21
C GLU A 68 5.96 9.03 -12.39
N LEU A 69 6.28 8.83 -11.11
CA LEU A 69 6.63 9.89 -10.18
C LEU A 69 8.08 9.75 -9.71
N GLU A 70 8.75 10.89 -9.55
CA GLU A 70 10.06 10.91 -8.89
C GLU A 70 9.95 10.33 -7.47
N GLY A 71 10.93 9.53 -7.08
CA GLY A 71 10.91 8.83 -5.79
C GLY A 71 10.16 7.50 -5.81
N TYR A 72 9.63 7.05 -6.96
CA TYR A 72 8.96 5.76 -7.09
C TYR A 72 9.50 4.97 -8.29
N GLU A 73 9.63 3.66 -8.11
CA GLU A 73 10.01 2.73 -9.18
C GLU A 73 8.98 1.61 -9.28
N THR A 74 8.34 1.46 -10.45
CA THR A 74 7.39 0.36 -10.70
C THR A 74 8.15 -0.95 -10.94
N VAL A 75 7.83 -1.98 -10.17
CA VAL A 75 8.58 -3.23 -10.15
C VAL A 75 7.81 -4.42 -10.71
N ALA A 76 6.48 -4.38 -10.68
CA ALA A 76 5.66 -5.45 -11.21
C ALA A 76 4.24 -5.00 -11.52
N ALA A 77 3.67 -5.55 -12.59
CA ALA A 77 2.22 -5.65 -12.77
C ALA A 77 1.77 -7.07 -12.39
N ARG A 78 0.67 -7.17 -11.65
CA ARG A 78 0.12 -8.44 -11.17
C ARG A 78 -1.38 -8.45 -11.34
N LYS A 79 -1.88 -9.53 -11.95
CA LYS A 79 -3.32 -9.71 -12.14
C LYS A 79 -4.05 -9.72 -10.80
N ILE A 80 -5.14 -8.97 -10.72
CA ILE A 80 -6.11 -9.00 -9.64
C ILE A 80 -7.09 -10.14 -9.92
N GLY A 81 -7.29 -11.02 -8.95
CA GLY A 81 -8.26 -12.10 -9.02
C GLY A 81 -9.69 -11.57 -9.15
N SER A 82 -10.59 -12.44 -9.61
CA SER A 82 -12.01 -12.09 -9.71
C SER A 82 -12.66 -11.92 -8.33
N GLU A 83 -13.92 -11.50 -8.28
CA GLU A 83 -14.71 -11.49 -7.04
C GLU A 83 -14.78 -12.89 -6.40
N ALA A 84 -14.85 -13.95 -7.22
CA ALA A 84 -14.84 -15.34 -6.74
C ALA A 84 -13.52 -15.73 -6.07
N ASP A 85 -12.41 -15.11 -6.50
CA ASP A 85 -11.09 -15.26 -5.87
C ASP A 85 -10.89 -14.27 -4.70
N GLY A 86 -11.88 -13.41 -4.45
CA GLY A 86 -11.86 -12.36 -3.45
C GLY A 86 -10.93 -11.20 -3.81
N HIS A 87 -10.66 -10.93 -5.08
CA HIS A 87 -9.71 -9.91 -5.52
C HIS A 87 -8.30 -10.10 -4.94
N ARG A 88 -7.83 -11.36 -4.95
CA ARG A 88 -6.46 -11.68 -4.52
C ARG A 88 -5.44 -11.16 -5.53
N CYS A 89 -4.34 -10.63 -5.04
CA CYS A 89 -3.19 -10.23 -5.85
C CYS A 89 -1.90 -10.79 -5.21
N THR A 90 -0.90 -11.09 -6.03
CA THR A 90 0.41 -11.53 -5.56
C THR A 90 1.28 -10.32 -5.27
N VAL A 91 1.80 -10.21 -4.06
CA VAL A 91 2.80 -9.19 -3.69
C VAL A 91 4.13 -9.53 -4.38
N PRO A 92 4.79 -8.60 -5.09
CA PRO A 92 6.04 -8.87 -5.78
C PRO A 92 7.20 -9.13 -4.83
N HIS A 93 8.24 -9.78 -5.38
CA HIS A 93 9.31 -10.39 -4.60
C HIS A 93 10.23 -9.40 -3.86
N GLN A 94 10.11 -8.11 -4.15
CA GLN A 94 11.06 -7.07 -3.74
C GLN A 94 10.69 -6.42 -2.42
N TYR A 95 9.64 -6.90 -1.75
CA TYR A 95 9.30 -6.48 -0.40
C TYR A 95 10.34 -6.98 0.61
N THR A 96 11.20 -6.08 1.07
CA THR A 96 12.09 -6.26 2.23
C THR A 96 11.59 -5.36 3.35
N GLU A 97 11.64 -5.83 4.61
CA GLU A 97 11.43 -4.92 5.74
C GLU A 97 12.48 -3.82 5.65
N GLY A 98 12.04 -2.58 5.51
CA GLY A 98 12.93 -1.44 5.35
C GLY A 98 13.76 -1.21 6.61
N ASP A 99 14.99 -1.73 6.61
CA ASP A 99 16.07 -1.19 7.43
C ASP A 99 16.66 -0.02 6.63
N SER A 100 16.46 1.21 7.12
CA SER A 100 16.63 2.47 6.37
C SER A 100 18.03 2.66 5.78
N ASP A 101 19.02 1.89 6.24
CA ASP A 101 20.41 2.01 5.81
C ASP A 101 20.79 1.07 4.64
N LEU A 102 19.91 0.12 4.26
CA LEU A 102 20.23 -0.93 3.27
C LEU A 102 19.17 -1.15 2.17
N ALA A 103 18.03 -0.44 2.21
CA ALA A 103 16.92 -0.62 1.27
C ALA A 103 17.34 -0.51 -0.21
N HIS A 104 18.36 0.28 -0.53
CA HIS A 104 18.84 0.44 -1.92
C HIS A 104 19.68 -0.75 -2.44
N ILE A 105 20.15 -1.66 -1.57
CA ILE A 105 21.10 -2.72 -1.92
C ILE A 105 20.43 -4.11 -1.99
N ALA A 106 19.25 -4.30 -1.40
CA ALA A 106 18.65 -5.63 -1.22
C ALA A 106 17.53 -6.02 -2.23
N ILE A 107 17.30 -5.24 -3.29
CA ILE A 107 16.13 -5.42 -4.19
C ILE A 107 16.30 -6.56 -5.22
N GLN A 108 17.46 -7.24 -5.28
CA GLN A 108 17.69 -8.30 -6.27
C GLN A 108 17.57 -9.72 -5.70
N GLY A 109 16.36 -10.29 -5.80
CA GLY A 109 16.20 -11.73 -6.08
C GLY A 109 15.89 -12.70 -4.93
N ALA A 110 15.60 -12.23 -3.71
CA ALA A 110 15.10 -13.10 -2.65
C ALA A 110 13.55 -13.19 -2.69
N GLU A 111 12.97 -14.39 -2.56
CA GLU A 111 11.52 -14.52 -2.44
C GLU A 111 11.05 -13.99 -1.06
N PRO A 112 10.02 -13.14 -1.00
CA PRO A 112 9.47 -12.67 0.26
C PRO A 112 8.86 -13.90 0.92
N THR A 113 9.50 -14.32 2.00
CA THR A 113 9.12 -15.54 2.69
C THR A 113 8.01 -15.19 3.67
N PHE A 114 6.78 -15.10 3.15
CA PHE A 114 5.60 -15.05 3.99
C PHE A 114 5.42 -16.40 4.67
N ASP A 115 5.37 -16.42 6.00
CA ASP A 115 5.16 -17.64 6.79
C ASP A 115 3.68 -18.10 6.79
N GLY A 116 2.82 -17.41 6.04
CA GLY A 116 1.37 -17.63 6.00
C GLY A 116 0.61 -17.06 7.21
N LYS A 117 1.29 -16.44 8.16
CA LYS A 117 0.72 -15.78 9.35
C LYS A 117 0.93 -14.27 9.33
N GLU A 118 1.90 -13.82 8.55
CA GLU A 118 2.18 -12.42 8.31
C GLU A 118 0.98 -11.67 7.72
N ARG A 119 0.83 -10.42 8.18
CA ARG A 119 -0.26 -9.53 7.82
C ARG A 119 0.32 -8.29 7.15
N VAL A 120 -0.32 -7.86 6.08
CA VAL A 120 -0.05 -6.59 5.43
C VAL A 120 -1.19 -5.62 5.67
N HIS A 121 -0.85 -4.38 5.94
CA HIS A 121 -1.74 -3.26 6.15
C HIS A 121 -1.74 -2.38 4.92
N PHE A 122 -2.92 -1.94 4.54
CA PHE A 122 -3.14 -1.02 3.42
C PHE A 122 -3.48 0.34 3.99
N VAL A 123 -2.67 1.33 3.68
CA VAL A 123 -2.78 2.68 4.21
C VAL A 123 -2.59 3.68 3.08
N TYR A 124 -3.33 4.77 3.08
CA TYR A 124 -3.09 5.89 2.17
C TYR A 124 -3.09 7.21 2.92
N HIS A 125 -2.60 8.24 2.25
CA HIS A 125 -2.67 9.60 2.73
C HIS A 125 -3.54 10.43 1.79
N ASP A 126 -4.30 11.40 2.30
CA ASP A 126 -5.22 12.23 1.50
C ASP A 126 -4.52 12.92 0.32
N ALA A 127 -3.28 13.38 0.52
CA ALA A 127 -2.47 14.00 -0.55
C ALA A 127 -2.15 13.08 -1.76
N VAL A 128 -2.34 11.76 -1.59
CA VAL A 128 -2.10 10.75 -2.62
C VAL A 128 -3.39 10.35 -3.32
N ILE A 129 -4.50 10.23 -2.58
CA ILE A 129 -5.77 9.80 -3.18
C ILE A 129 -6.32 10.82 -4.18
N GLU A 130 -6.00 12.09 -3.99
CA GLU A 130 -6.42 13.19 -4.88
C GLU A 130 -5.58 13.32 -6.16
N ARG A 131 -4.57 12.45 -6.36
CA ARG A 131 -3.68 12.47 -7.53
C ARG A 131 -4.32 11.81 -8.75
N GLU A 132 -3.76 12.10 -9.92
CA GLU A 132 -4.18 11.49 -11.19
C GLU A 132 -4.10 9.96 -11.16
N THR A 133 -3.05 9.41 -10.55
CA THR A 133 -2.94 7.99 -10.23
C THR A 133 -2.87 7.84 -8.72
N PRO A 134 -3.95 7.45 -8.04
CA PRO A 134 -3.91 7.16 -6.62
C PRO A 134 -3.05 5.93 -6.32
N TRP A 135 -2.38 5.91 -5.17
CA TRP A 135 -1.68 4.73 -4.66
C TRP A 135 -1.89 4.51 -3.17
N CYS A 136 -1.64 3.28 -2.74
CA CYS A 136 -1.75 2.85 -1.36
C CYS A 136 -0.44 2.22 -0.92
N PHE A 137 0.02 2.57 0.29
CA PHE A 137 1.14 1.93 0.94
C PHE A 137 0.74 0.57 1.49
N VAL A 138 1.63 -0.41 1.29
CA VAL A 138 1.47 -1.79 1.76
C VAL A 138 2.56 -2.07 2.77
N LEU A 139 2.19 -2.14 4.04
CA LEU A 139 3.11 -2.22 5.18
C LEU A 139 2.99 -3.58 5.88
N ARG A 140 4.09 -4.19 6.29
CA ARG A 140 4.06 -5.31 7.23
C ARG A 140 3.56 -4.87 8.60
N GLN A 141 3.12 -5.81 9.42
CA GLN A 141 2.69 -5.54 10.80
C GLN A 141 3.74 -4.75 11.59
N SER A 142 5.01 -5.13 11.53
CA SER A 142 6.14 -4.47 12.18
C SER A 142 6.31 -3.02 11.71
N GLU A 143 6.28 -2.81 10.39
CA GLU A 143 6.38 -1.49 9.77
C GLU A 143 5.18 -0.60 10.13
N PHE A 144 3.97 -1.16 10.11
CA PHE A 144 2.74 -0.47 10.52
C PHE A 144 2.79 -0.05 11.99
N GLU A 145 3.17 -0.95 12.89
CA GLU A 145 3.30 -0.65 14.33
C GLU A 145 4.38 0.41 14.59
N ASN A 146 5.53 0.27 13.94
CA ASN A 146 6.65 1.20 14.13
C ASN A 146 6.37 2.58 13.53
N ARG A 147 5.61 2.69 12.44
CA ARG A 147 5.46 3.95 11.69
C ARG A 147 4.16 4.69 11.95
N LEU A 148 3.05 3.97 12.17
CA LEU A 148 1.72 4.58 12.32
C LEU A 148 1.25 4.62 13.78
N LEU A 149 1.65 3.66 14.62
CA LEU A 149 1.31 3.68 16.05
C LEU A 149 2.33 4.46 16.90
N ALA A 150 3.48 4.81 16.33
CA ALA A 150 4.48 5.71 16.91
C ALA A 150 4.70 6.93 15.99
N PRO A 151 3.79 7.93 15.99
CA PRO A 151 3.66 8.99 14.98
C PRO A 151 4.80 10.04 14.92
N GLY A 152 5.98 9.74 15.46
CA GLY A 152 7.14 10.66 15.43
C GLY A 152 8.00 10.58 14.16
N ASP A 153 7.89 9.50 13.37
CA ASP A 153 8.95 9.09 12.43
C ASP A 153 8.48 8.84 10.99
N TRP A 154 7.36 9.41 10.53
CA TRP A 154 7.16 9.50 9.07
C TRP A 154 8.12 10.56 8.54
N PRO A 155 9.15 10.21 7.75
CA PRO A 155 9.98 11.24 7.22
C PRO A 155 9.13 12.01 6.20
N GLU A 156 9.18 13.34 6.21
CA GLU A 156 8.55 14.19 5.19
C GLU A 156 9.01 13.83 3.75
N THR A 157 9.92 12.85 3.60
CA THR A 157 10.53 12.37 2.36
C THR A 157 9.75 11.24 1.67
N VAL A 158 8.77 10.60 2.31
CA VAL A 158 7.97 9.56 1.62
C VAL A 158 7.00 10.18 0.61
N PHE A 159 6.76 11.47 0.76
CA PHE A 159 6.16 12.33 -0.25
C PHE A 159 7.31 12.93 -1.07
N PRO A 160 7.36 12.77 -2.41
CA PRO A 160 8.28 13.54 -3.23
C PRO A 160 8.18 15.04 -2.92
N GLU A 161 9.22 15.83 -3.16
CA GLU A 161 9.15 17.27 -2.87
C GLU A 161 7.98 17.95 -3.59
N SER A 162 7.55 17.41 -4.74
CA SER A 162 6.36 17.83 -5.49
C SER A 162 5.01 17.54 -4.81
N THR A 163 5.01 16.81 -3.70
CA THR A 163 3.85 16.55 -2.82
C THR A 163 3.86 17.39 -1.54
N ARG A 164 4.94 18.11 -1.24
CA ARG A 164 4.95 19.10 -0.15
C ARG A 164 4.20 20.33 -0.63
N LEU A 165 2.99 20.53 -0.12
CA LEU A 165 2.26 21.78 -0.31
C LEU A 165 3.11 22.92 0.27
N LEU A 166 3.39 23.93 -0.56
CA LEU A 166 3.97 25.23 -0.14
C LEU A 166 3.12 25.91 0.92
#